data_AF-H2XTT2-F1
#
_entry.id   AF-H2XTT2-F1
#
_cell.length_a   1.000
_cell.length_b   1.000
_cell.length_c   1.000
_cell.angle_alpha   90.00
_cell.angle_beta   90.00
_cell.angle_gamma   90.00
#
_symmetry.space_group_name_H-M   'P 1'
#
loop_
_entity.id
_entity.type
_entity.pdbx_description
1 polymer ?
#
loop_
_entity_poly.entity_id
_entity_poly.type
_entity_poly.pdbx_seq_one_letter_code
_entity_poly.pdbx_strand_id
1 'polypeptide(L)'
;IIALILVVVGCKGVIISLPVPGNTAIRALGISNLKISTTISTTGVSRCGWRYGGEFDVSAFYHSTHGCFNYTGENETITCVSNGGTVTSQLTLLQPQYKDLNINMLCSPSPSYSVNISLKACPTDFISPGVILSKQSTSPCGYGCTARFSCAAGYTGNTVDATCNEQATW
;
A
#
# COMPACT_ATOMS: atom_id res chain seq x y z
N ILE A 1 20.11 35.10 0.96
CA ILE A 1 20.32 33.64 0.91
C ILE A 1 18.94 33.01 1.10
N ILE A 2 18.29 32.60 0.00
CA ILE A 2 16.99 31.93 0.07
C ILE A 2 17.30 30.44 0.27
N ALA A 3 16.94 29.92 1.44
CA ALA A 3 17.10 28.51 1.76
C ALA A 3 16.12 27.71 0.88
N LEU A 4 16.65 27.10 -0.17
CA LEU A 4 15.95 26.11 -0.98
C LEU A 4 15.77 24.87 -0.09
N ILE A 5 14.60 24.73 0.55
CA ILE A 5 14.24 23.50 1.25
C ILE A 5 13.97 22.47 0.15
N LEU A 6 15.00 21.72 -0.23
CA LEU A 6 14.86 20.44 -0.91
C LEU A 6 14.09 19.53 0.04
N VAL A 7 12.77 19.49 -0.11
CA VAL A 7 11.96 18.39 0.42
C VAL A 7 12.33 17.18 -0.43
N VAL A 8 13.40 16.49 -0.03
CA VAL A 8 13.63 15.12 -0.46
C VAL A 8 12.46 14.34 0.12
N VAL A 9 11.39 14.21 -0.66
CA VAL A 9 10.31 13.26 -0.41
C VAL A 9 10.95 11.89 -0.56
N GLY A 10 11.57 11.42 0.52
CA GLY A 10 11.99 10.03 0.61
C GLY A 10 10.72 9.20 0.53
N CYS A 11 10.47 8.60 -0.63
CA CYS A 11 9.41 7.61 -0.82
C CYS A 11 9.72 6.39 0.06
N LYS A 12 9.50 6.49 1.38
CA LYS A 12 9.34 5.34 2.24
C LYS A 12 7.99 4.75 1.87
N GLY A 13 7.97 3.83 0.91
CA GLY A 13 6.74 3.08 0.59
C GLY A 13 6.18 2.47 1.87
N VAL A 14 4.95 2.80 2.22
CA VAL A 14 4.32 2.34 3.46
C VAL A 14 3.82 0.93 3.28
N ILE A 15 4.55 0.02 3.91
CA ILE A 15 4.28 -1.42 3.98
C ILE A 15 3.04 -1.66 4.84
N ILE A 16 2.08 -2.43 4.32
CA ILE A 16 0.95 -2.95 5.09
C ILE A 16 1.45 -4.16 5.88
N SER A 17 1.47 -4.09 7.21
CA SER A 17 1.93 -5.19 8.06
C SER A 17 0.75 -5.99 8.60
N LEU A 18 0.71 -7.29 8.32
CA LEU A 18 -0.30 -8.22 8.84
C LEU A 18 0.12 -8.78 10.21
N PRO A 19 -0.85 -9.03 11.12
CA PRO A 19 -2.27 -8.67 11.00
C PRO A 19 -2.51 -7.16 11.07
N VAL A 20 -3.46 -6.66 10.27
CA VAL A 20 -3.85 -5.25 10.27
C VAL A 20 -5.07 -5.07 11.18
N PRO A 21 -5.11 -4.05 12.07
CA PRO A 21 -6.29 -3.75 12.87
C PRO A 21 -7.54 -3.60 12.00
N GLY A 22 -8.60 -4.35 12.30
CA GLY A 22 -9.86 -4.31 11.54
C GLY A 22 -9.79 -4.88 10.12
N ASN A 23 -8.69 -5.56 9.75
CA ASN A 23 -8.50 -6.21 8.45
C ASN A 23 -8.74 -5.29 7.24
N THR A 24 -8.49 -3.99 7.39
CA THR A 24 -8.69 -3.00 6.33
C THR A 24 -7.51 -2.04 6.25
N ALA A 25 -7.18 -1.62 5.02
CA ALA A 25 -6.18 -0.58 4.77
C ALA A 25 -6.69 0.33 3.65
N ILE A 26 -6.34 1.61 3.71
CA ILE A 26 -6.60 2.56 2.62
C ILE A 26 -5.29 2.84 1.89
N ARG A 27 -5.33 2.83 0.57
CA ARG A 27 -4.23 3.27 -0.28
C ARG A 27 -4.73 4.14 -1.42
N ALA A 28 -3.84 4.95 -1.98
CA ALA A 28 -4.17 5.75 -3.14
C ALA A 28 -4.38 4.90 -4.38
N LEU A 29 -5.36 5.27 -5.19
CA LEU A 29 -5.61 4.71 -6.50
C LEU A 29 -4.41 4.94 -7.42
N GLY A 30 -4.02 3.94 -8.22
CA GLY A 30 -2.83 4.00 -9.07
C GLY A 30 -1.51 3.80 -8.32
N ILE A 31 -1.54 3.42 -7.04
CA ILE A 31 -0.31 3.07 -6.30
C ILE A 31 0.38 1.87 -6.96
N SER A 32 1.67 2.01 -7.26
CA SER A 32 2.55 0.94 -7.71
C SER A 32 3.47 0.50 -6.57
N ASN A 33 4.12 -0.66 -6.73
CA ASN A 33 5.00 -1.22 -5.70
C ASN A 33 4.33 -1.35 -4.33
N LEU A 34 3.05 -1.75 -4.30
CA LEU A 34 2.28 -1.91 -3.08
C LEU A 34 2.83 -3.11 -2.29
N LYS A 35 3.34 -2.84 -1.09
CA LYS A 35 3.98 -3.85 -0.24
C LYS A 35 3.08 -4.29 0.91
N ILE A 36 2.93 -5.59 1.05
CA ILE A 36 2.26 -6.25 2.17
C ILE A 36 3.28 -7.18 2.83
N SER A 37 3.41 -7.12 4.15
CA SER A 37 4.36 -7.91 4.92
C SER A 37 3.66 -8.67 6.02
N THR A 38 4.16 -9.85 6.35
CA THR A 38 3.77 -10.61 7.54
C THR A 38 5.02 -11.14 8.21
N THR A 39 4.96 -11.33 9.53
CA THR A 39 5.93 -12.14 10.27
C THR A 39 5.17 -13.21 11.04
N ILE A 40 5.59 -14.46 10.91
CA ILE A 40 4.95 -15.61 11.54
C ILE A 40 5.98 -16.44 12.28
N SER A 41 5.53 -17.17 13.30
CA SER A 41 6.30 -18.27 13.89
C SER A 41 6.30 -19.47 12.94
N THR A 42 7.43 -20.15 12.81
CA THR A 42 7.53 -21.40 12.04
C THR A 42 7.10 -22.61 12.86
N THR A 43 6.94 -22.46 14.19
CA THR A 43 6.60 -23.57 15.09
C THR A 43 5.21 -24.11 14.80
N GLY A 44 5.14 -25.39 14.45
CA GLY A 44 3.87 -26.08 14.17
C GLY A 44 3.25 -25.69 12.82
N VAL A 45 3.95 -24.95 11.97
CA VAL A 45 3.47 -24.51 10.66
C VAL A 45 4.09 -25.33 9.54
N SER A 46 3.26 -25.95 8.71
CA SER A 46 3.72 -26.80 7.61
C SER A 46 4.00 -26.00 6.34
N ARG A 47 3.13 -25.03 6.01
CA ARG A 47 3.27 -24.22 4.80
C ARG A 47 2.54 -22.89 4.94
N CYS A 48 3.06 -21.86 4.26
CA CYS A 48 2.39 -20.56 4.14
C CYS A 48 2.53 -19.97 2.74
N GLY A 49 1.52 -19.24 2.30
CA GLY A 49 1.50 -18.57 1.01
C GLY A 49 0.63 -17.33 1.00
N TRP A 50 0.84 -16.52 -0.04
CA TRP A 50 -0.02 -15.39 -0.35
C TRP A 50 -1.13 -15.81 -1.30
N ARG A 51 -2.31 -15.19 -1.16
CA ARG A 51 -3.44 -15.38 -2.08
C ARG A 51 -4.16 -14.06 -2.31
N TYR A 52 -4.28 -13.66 -3.57
CA TYR A 52 -4.95 -12.44 -4.00
C TYR A 52 -5.51 -12.62 -5.42
N GLY A 53 -6.48 -11.80 -5.84
CA GLY A 53 -6.95 -11.77 -7.23
C GLY A 53 -7.97 -12.83 -7.63
N GLY A 54 -8.50 -13.64 -6.70
CA GLY A 54 -9.58 -14.62 -6.97
C GLY A 54 -9.14 -15.88 -7.70
N GLU A 55 -8.13 -15.80 -8.57
CA GLU A 55 -7.44 -16.95 -9.16
C GLU A 55 -6.36 -17.48 -8.21
N PHE A 56 -6.19 -18.80 -8.24
CA PHE A 56 -5.46 -19.56 -7.25
C PHE A 56 -3.99 -19.65 -7.68
N ASP A 57 -3.13 -18.70 -7.28
CA ASP A 57 -1.68 -18.87 -7.47
C ASP A 57 -0.92 -19.05 -6.16
N VAL A 58 -0.41 -20.27 -6.07
CA VAL A 58 0.08 -21.02 -4.91
C VAL A 58 1.54 -20.68 -4.68
N SER A 59 1.89 -19.40 -4.63
CA SER A 59 3.26 -19.02 -4.30
C SER A 59 3.44 -19.15 -2.79
N ALA A 60 3.64 -20.39 -2.35
CA ALA A 60 4.05 -20.71 -0.99
C ALA A 60 5.40 -20.04 -0.74
N PHE A 61 5.44 -19.10 0.19
CA PHE A 61 6.68 -18.46 0.60
C PHE A 61 7.42 -19.27 1.65
N TYR A 62 6.74 -20.21 2.33
CA TYR A 62 7.33 -21.03 3.38
C TYR A 62 6.82 -22.46 3.35
N HIS A 63 7.73 -23.42 3.57
CA HIS A 63 7.43 -24.83 3.82
C HIS A 63 8.36 -25.40 4.89
N SER A 64 7.84 -26.20 5.83
CA SER A 64 8.63 -26.71 6.97
C SER A 64 9.84 -27.54 6.57
N THR A 65 9.78 -28.26 5.44
CA THR A 65 10.89 -29.10 4.96
C THR A 65 11.92 -28.37 4.11
N HIS A 66 11.55 -27.23 3.50
CA HIS A 66 12.39 -26.53 2.51
C HIS A 66 12.74 -25.10 2.93
N GLY A 67 12.10 -24.59 3.99
CA GLY A 67 12.29 -23.23 4.47
C GLY A 67 11.59 -22.19 3.61
N CYS A 68 12.29 -21.08 3.38
CA CYS A 68 11.79 -19.90 2.68
C CYS A 68 11.94 -20.02 1.16
N PHE A 69 10.96 -19.48 0.44
CA PHE A 69 10.97 -19.33 -1.01
C PHE A 69 10.78 -17.87 -1.39
N ASN A 70 11.62 -17.44 -2.33
CA ASN A 70 11.45 -16.17 -3.02
C ASN A 70 10.86 -16.44 -4.40
N TYR A 71 10.02 -15.53 -4.87
CA TYR A 71 9.43 -15.58 -6.20
C TYR A 71 9.43 -14.18 -6.81
N THR A 72 9.63 -14.11 -8.13
CA THR A 72 9.65 -12.87 -8.90
C THR A 72 8.98 -13.15 -10.23
N GLY A 73 7.79 -12.57 -10.41
CA GLY A 73 7.04 -12.57 -11.65
C GLY A 73 6.99 -11.17 -12.26
N GLU A 74 6.20 -11.01 -13.32
CA GLU A 74 6.04 -9.72 -14.01
C GLU A 74 5.21 -8.72 -13.21
N ASN A 75 4.22 -9.22 -12.46
CA ASN A 75 3.25 -8.39 -11.73
C ASN A 75 3.50 -8.35 -10.22
N GLU A 76 4.30 -9.29 -9.71
CA GLU A 76 4.54 -9.42 -8.27
C GLU A 76 5.94 -9.94 -7.94
N THR A 77 6.36 -9.67 -6.71
CA THR A 77 7.47 -10.35 -6.08
C THR A 77 7.09 -10.80 -4.68
N ILE A 78 7.56 -11.98 -4.29
CA ILE A 78 7.44 -12.50 -2.93
C ILE A 78 8.85 -12.70 -2.39
N THR A 79 9.15 -12.07 -1.26
CA THR A 79 10.37 -12.34 -0.51
C THR A 79 10.05 -13.11 0.76
N CYS A 80 10.96 -13.96 1.21
CA CYS A 80 10.88 -14.70 2.46
C CYS A 80 12.26 -14.73 3.12
N VAL A 81 12.31 -14.31 4.38
CA VAL A 81 13.51 -14.33 5.21
C VAL A 81 13.23 -15.13 6.48
N SER A 82 14.06 -16.13 6.76
CA SER A 82 13.99 -16.90 7.99
C SER A 82 14.90 -16.30 9.06
N ASN A 83 14.36 -16.10 10.26
CA ASN A 83 15.06 -15.58 11.42
C ASN A 83 14.84 -16.51 12.62
N GLY A 84 15.54 -17.65 12.61
CA GLY A 84 15.71 -18.52 13.78
C GLY A 84 14.42 -18.87 14.54
N GLY A 85 13.42 -19.42 13.84
CA GLY A 85 12.11 -19.78 14.41
C GLY A 85 10.95 -18.86 13.99
N THR A 86 11.25 -17.81 13.25
CA THR A 86 10.24 -16.98 12.57
C THR A 86 10.57 -16.84 11.09
N VAL A 87 9.55 -16.50 10.31
CA VAL A 87 9.67 -16.15 8.91
C VAL A 87 8.96 -14.83 8.66
N THR A 88 9.66 -13.92 8.00
CA THR A 88 9.07 -12.68 7.47
C THR A 88 8.91 -12.85 5.97
N SER A 89 7.69 -12.66 5.47
CA SER A 89 7.42 -12.62 4.05
C SER A 89 6.82 -11.29 3.63
N GLN A 90 7.18 -10.83 2.43
CA GLN A 90 6.65 -9.63 1.82
C GLN A 90 6.16 -9.95 0.41
N LEU A 91 4.89 -9.66 0.14
CA LEU A 91 4.30 -9.57 -1.18
C LEU A 91 4.40 -8.13 -1.69
N THR A 92 4.95 -7.94 -2.88
CA THR A 92 4.95 -6.65 -3.57
C THR A 92 4.17 -6.78 -4.86
N LEU A 93 3.13 -5.98 -5.04
CA LEU A 93 2.43 -5.83 -6.32
C LEU A 93 3.10 -4.70 -7.10
N LEU A 94 3.75 -5.04 -8.21
CA LEU A 94 4.62 -4.14 -8.96
C LEU A 94 3.81 -3.13 -9.77
N GLN A 95 2.72 -3.59 -10.39
CA GLN A 95 1.88 -2.75 -11.24
C GLN A 95 1.00 -1.78 -10.44
N PRO A 96 0.64 -0.62 -11.02
CA PRO A 96 -0.36 0.27 -10.45
C PRO A 96 -1.69 -0.43 -10.20
N GLN A 97 -2.25 -0.26 -9.01
CA GLN A 97 -3.51 -0.88 -8.61
C GLN A 97 -4.68 0.11 -8.72
N TYR A 98 -5.80 -0.31 -9.33
CA TYR A 98 -6.95 0.55 -9.60
C TYR A 98 -8.28 0.00 -9.08
N LYS A 99 -8.28 -1.21 -8.51
CA LYS A 99 -9.44 -1.85 -7.90
C LYS A 99 -9.11 -2.27 -6.49
N ASP A 100 -10.10 -2.27 -5.62
CA ASP A 100 -9.97 -2.79 -4.26
C ASP A 100 -9.43 -4.22 -4.29
N LEU A 101 -8.53 -4.51 -3.35
CA LEU A 101 -7.82 -5.79 -3.29
C LEU A 101 -8.17 -6.52 -2.00
N ASN A 102 -8.39 -7.83 -2.11
CA ASN A 102 -8.46 -8.72 -0.97
C ASN A 102 -7.19 -9.59 -0.96
N ILE A 103 -6.32 -9.34 0.02
CA ILE A 103 -5.06 -10.07 0.18
C ILE A 103 -5.20 -10.99 1.40
N ASN A 104 -4.89 -12.26 1.19
CA ASN A 104 -4.88 -13.27 2.24
C ASN A 104 -3.47 -13.86 2.38
N MET A 105 -3.03 -13.99 3.61
CA MET A 105 -1.87 -14.78 4.00
C MET A 105 -2.40 -16.04 4.66
N LEU A 106 -2.15 -17.19 4.04
CA LEU A 106 -2.71 -18.46 4.48
C LEU A 106 -1.58 -19.37 4.94
N CYS A 107 -1.62 -19.80 6.21
CA CYS A 107 -0.79 -20.87 6.72
C CYS A 107 -1.62 -22.08 7.12
N SER A 108 -1.03 -23.26 7.00
CA SER A 108 -1.59 -24.51 7.50
C SER A 108 -0.65 -25.11 8.55
N PRO A 109 -1.14 -25.44 9.75
CA PRO A 109 -2.53 -25.30 10.24
C PRO A 109 -2.97 -23.86 10.61
N SER A 110 -2.08 -22.99 11.10
CA SER A 110 -2.35 -21.58 11.44
C SER A 110 -1.00 -20.84 11.64
N PRO A 111 -0.93 -19.50 11.72
CA PRO A 111 -1.98 -18.49 11.61
C PRO A 111 -2.29 -18.08 10.17
N SER A 112 -3.52 -17.64 9.90
CA SER A 112 -3.89 -17.02 8.61
C SER A 112 -4.44 -15.61 8.86
N TYR A 113 -4.08 -14.66 8.01
CA TYR A 113 -4.49 -13.25 8.10
C TYR A 113 -5.08 -12.77 6.78
N SER A 114 -5.95 -11.77 6.83
CA SER A 114 -6.50 -11.13 5.64
C SER A 114 -6.54 -9.61 5.79
N VAL A 115 -6.45 -8.91 4.66
CA VAL A 115 -6.65 -7.47 4.59
C VAL A 115 -7.40 -7.11 3.32
N ASN A 116 -8.42 -6.26 3.48
CA ASN A 116 -9.08 -5.57 2.39
C ASN A 116 -8.42 -4.20 2.20
N ILE A 117 -7.82 -4.01 1.04
CA ILE A 117 -7.16 -2.76 0.67
C ILE A 117 -8.15 -1.98 -0.20
N SER A 118 -8.68 -0.89 0.34
CA SER A 118 -9.55 0.03 -0.39
C SER A 118 -8.70 1.08 -1.09
N LEU A 119 -8.83 1.14 -2.41
CA LEU A 119 -8.12 2.11 -3.24
C LEU A 119 -8.98 3.33 -3.47
N LYS A 120 -8.48 4.49 -3.05
CA LYS A 120 -9.22 5.75 -3.07
C LYS A 120 -8.46 6.84 -3.81
N ALA A 121 -9.20 7.71 -4.49
CA ALA A 121 -8.68 8.97 -4.95
C ALA A 121 -8.49 9.92 -3.75
N CYS A 122 -7.59 10.88 -3.87
CA CYS A 122 -7.50 11.95 -2.89
C CYS A 122 -8.79 12.79 -2.91
N PRO A 123 -9.32 13.18 -1.74
CA PRO A 123 -10.63 13.81 -1.62
C PRO A 123 -10.63 15.20 -2.27
N THR A 124 -11.58 15.46 -3.15
CA THR A 124 -11.74 16.76 -3.84
C THR A 124 -12.82 17.64 -3.23
N ASP A 125 -13.80 17.04 -2.57
CA ASP A 125 -15.08 17.70 -2.27
C ASP A 125 -15.12 18.39 -0.91
N PHE A 126 -14.28 17.93 0.04
CA PHE A 126 -14.19 18.52 1.36
C PHE A 126 -12.75 18.46 1.88
N ILE A 127 -12.00 19.53 1.63
CA ILE A 127 -10.61 19.65 2.11
C ILE A 127 -10.59 20.42 3.42
N SER A 128 -11.22 21.60 3.45
CA SER A 128 -11.40 22.45 4.62
C SER A 128 -12.36 23.60 4.26
N PRO A 129 -13.09 24.20 5.22
CA PRO A 129 -13.85 25.42 4.97
C PRO A 129 -12.98 26.52 4.35
N GLY A 130 -13.46 27.13 3.27
CA GLY A 130 -12.76 28.22 2.58
C GLY A 130 -11.63 27.79 1.63
N VAL A 131 -11.41 26.47 1.44
CA VAL A 131 -10.44 25.94 0.48
C VAL A 131 -11.17 25.29 -0.69
N ILE A 132 -10.83 25.70 -1.91
CA ILE A 132 -11.37 25.13 -3.15
C ILE A 132 -10.26 24.50 -3.99
N LEU A 133 -10.62 23.42 -4.68
CA LEU A 133 -9.77 22.83 -5.73
C LEU A 133 -9.88 23.70 -6.99
N SER A 134 -8.78 24.32 -7.39
CA SER A 134 -8.72 25.21 -8.57
C SER A 134 -8.20 24.51 -9.82
N LYS A 135 -7.33 23.50 -9.66
CA LYS A 135 -6.77 22.70 -10.75
C LYS A 135 -6.37 21.33 -10.24
N GLN A 136 -6.53 20.30 -11.07
CA GLN A 136 -6.02 18.95 -10.83
C GLN A 136 -5.38 18.42 -12.10
N SER A 137 -4.31 17.62 -11.99
CA SER A 137 -3.65 17.03 -13.15
C SER A 137 -4.46 15.89 -13.78
N THR A 138 -5.19 15.12 -12.96
CA THR A 138 -6.07 14.03 -13.42
C THR A 138 -7.35 13.97 -12.58
N SER A 139 -8.40 13.35 -13.12
CA SER A 139 -9.65 13.07 -12.40
C SER A 139 -10.14 11.65 -12.73
N PRO A 140 -10.26 10.73 -11.76
CA PRO A 140 -9.90 10.89 -10.34
C PRO A 140 -8.40 11.14 -10.10
N CYS A 141 -8.06 11.81 -9.00
CA CYS A 141 -6.67 12.11 -8.62
C CYS A 141 -6.13 11.04 -7.68
N GLY A 142 -5.31 10.12 -8.21
CA GLY A 142 -4.67 9.03 -7.48
C GLY A 142 -3.23 9.34 -7.05
N TYR A 143 -2.47 8.32 -6.66
CA TYR A 143 -1.09 8.46 -6.20
C TYR A 143 -0.22 9.29 -7.16
N GLY A 144 0.49 10.28 -6.63
CA GLY A 144 1.38 11.16 -7.40
C GLY A 144 0.69 12.22 -8.26
N CYS A 145 -0.64 12.22 -8.36
CA CYS A 145 -1.37 13.30 -9.00
C CYS A 145 -1.26 14.59 -8.17
N THR A 146 -1.14 15.73 -8.86
CA THR A 146 -0.99 17.05 -8.23
C THR A 146 -2.29 17.85 -8.33
N ALA A 147 -2.60 18.58 -7.27
CA ALA A 147 -3.72 19.51 -7.23
C ALA A 147 -3.29 20.87 -6.70
N ARG A 148 -4.00 21.90 -7.14
CA ARG A 148 -3.85 23.29 -6.70
C ARG A 148 -5.06 23.73 -5.92
N PHE A 149 -4.84 24.17 -4.69
CA PHE A 149 -5.85 24.68 -3.78
C PHE A 149 -5.74 26.18 -3.64
N SER A 150 -6.88 26.86 -3.69
CA SER A 150 -6.99 28.30 -3.50
C SER A 150 -8.09 28.63 -2.50
N CYS A 151 -8.13 29.89 -2.06
CA CYS A 151 -9.19 30.36 -1.17
C CYS A 151 -10.51 30.54 -1.93
N ALA A 152 -11.62 30.14 -1.30
CA ALA A 152 -12.96 30.46 -1.77
C ALA A 152 -13.21 31.99 -1.70
N ALA A 153 -14.23 32.46 -2.40
CA ALA A 153 -14.64 33.87 -2.31
C ALA A 153 -14.92 34.27 -0.85
N GLY A 154 -14.35 35.40 -0.42
CA GLY A 154 -14.45 35.89 0.96
C GLY A 154 -13.38 35.34 1.92
N TYR A 155 -12.53 34.42 1.48
CA TYR A 155 -11.38 33.92 2.25
C TYR A 155 -10.07 34.50 1.71
N THR A 156 -9.07 34.64 2.58
CA THR A 156 -7.72 35.12 2.22
C THR A 156 -6.68 34.05 2.54
N GLY A 157 -5.64 33.97 1.71
CA GLY A 157 -4.59 32.98 1.86
C GLY A 157 -3.82 32.75 0.57
N ASN A 158 -2.79 31.91 0.65
CA ASN A 158 -1.95 31.56 -0.48
C ASN A 158 -2.51 30.37 -1.24
N THR A 159 -2.24 30.35 -2.54
CA THR A 159 -2.47 29.15 -3.35
C THR A 159 -1.41 28.10 -3.02
N VAL A 160 -1.83 26.85 -2.83
CA VAL A 160 -0.94 25.73 -2.46
C VAL A 160 -1.08 24.63 -3.49
N ASP A 161 0.06 24.09 -3.94
CA ASP A 161 0.10 22.86 -4.73
C ASP A 161 0.36 21.69 -3.78
N ALA A 162 -0.42 20.61 -3.89
CA ALA A 162 -0.25 19.39 -3.10
C ALA A 162 -0.20 18.15 -4.02
N THR A 163 0.35 17.06 -3.50
CA THR A 163 0.50 15.80 -4.25
C THR A 163 -0.16 14.69 -3.47
N CYS A 164 -1.03 13.93 -4.13
CA CYS A 164 -1.71 12.81 -3.51
C CYS A 164 -0.70 11.73 -3.08
N ASN A 165 -0.60 11.50 -1.77
CA ASN A 165 0.29 10.52 -1.18
C ASN A 165 -0.28 9.10 -1.27
N GLU A 166 0.47 8.12 -0.77
CA GLU A 166 0.10 6.71 -0.85
C GLU A 166 -1.09 6.30 0.05
N GLN A 167 -1.49 7.13 1.02
CA GLN A 167 -2.67 6.94 1.88
C GLN A 167 -3.94 7.60 1.34
N ALA A 168 -3.91 8.09 0.09
CA ALA A 168 -5.01 8.85 -0.52
C ALA A 168 -5.31 10.17 0.21
N THR A 169 -4.28 10.86 0.70
CA THR A 169 -4.38 12.22 1.24
C THR A 169 -3.46 13.19 0.51
N TRP A 170 -3.79 14.48 0.55
CA TRP A 170 -2.96 15.55 -0.01
C TRP A 170 -1.72 15.85 0.83
#